data_AF-A0A8C1NFH1-F1
#
_entry.id   AF-A0A8C1NFH1-F1
#
_cell.length_a   1.000
_cell.length_b   1.000
_cell.length_c   1.000
_cell.angle_alpha   90.00
_cell.angle_beta   90.00
_cell.angle_gamma   90.00
#
_symmetry.space_group_name_H-M   'P 1'
#
loop_
_entity.id
_entity.type
_entity.pdbx_description
1 polymer ?
#
loop_
_entity_poly.entity_id
_entity_poly.type
_entity_poly.pdbx_seq_one_letter_code
_entity_poly.pdbx_strand_id
1 'polypeptide(L)'
;MEFRELGADDSSDGDMGDLDSLKALTEKLKLQTRRPSYLEWKERLQARPWTDATHGSNVSSPGSVEKDTQLSDIWKDGMPYKNICGFDTIDDALEWLRNELREMQMQDNRLARQLIRLRVEIHRLKVEQVCHRHKEMLDDATYELEECEEDSDLLCDIPMKAAFTLSTPLKHLGLTRMNLNSRRFSLC
;
A
#
# COMPACT_ATOMS: atom_id res chain seq x y z
N MET A 1 32.66 -9.37 38.14
CA MET A 1 33.40 -8.91 36.94
C MET A 1 32.65 -7.71 36.42
N GLU A 2 33.33 -6.57 36.29
CA GLU A 2 32.75 -5.31 35.83
C GLU A 2 32.31 -5.41 34.36
N PHE A 3 31.08 -4.99 34.07
CA PHE A 3 30.65 -4.69 32.71
C PHE A 3 31.08 -3.25 32.40
N ARG A 4 32.04 -3.09 31.49
CA ARG A 4 32.32 -1.79 30.88
C ARG A 4 31.22 -1.48 29.88
N GLU A 5 30.45 -0.45 30.16
CA GLU A 5 29.69 0.31 29.16
C GLU A 5 30.65 0.82 28.07
N LEU A 6 30.33 0.52 26.82
CA LEU A 6 30.90 1.18 25.65
C LEU A 6 29.88 2.22 25.17
N GLY A 7 29.78 3.28 25.95
CA GLY A 7 29.27 4.58 25.53
C GLY A 7 30.37 5.62 25.79
N ALA A 8 31.23 5.83 24.80
CA ALA A 8 32.14 6.97 24.69
C ALA A 8 32.56 7.04 23.21
N ASP A 9 31.83 7.81 22.42
CA ASP A 9 32.22 9.15 21.96
C ASP A 9 33.28 9.07 20.85
N ASP A 10 32.87 9.30 19.59
CA ASP A 10 33.35 10.46 18.82
C ASP A 10 32.63 10.58 17.46
N SER A 11 32.61 11.80 16.92
CA SER A 11 32.15 12.20 15.57
C SER A 11 30.68 12.57 15.38
N SER A 12 30.29 13.70 15.97
CA SER A 12 29.11 14.49 15.60
C SER A 12 29.29 15.32 14.29
N ASP A 13 30.35 15.10 13.51
CA ASP A 13 30.65 15.90 12.30
C ASP A 13 30.63 15.09 10.97
N GLY A 14 30.15 13.84 10.98
CA GLY A 14 30.25 12.93 9.82
C GLY A 14 29.02 12.84 8.89
N ASP A 15 27.85 13.35 9.28
CA ASP A 15 26.58 12.95 8.64
C ASP A 15 26.34 13.64 7.28
N MET A 16 26.89 14.84 7.07
CA MET A 16 26.67 15.61 5.84
C MET A 16 27.44 15.03 4.64
N GLY A 17 28.67 14.54 4.86
CA GLY A 17 29.47 13.88 3.82
C GLY A 17 28.96 12.49 3.45
N ASP A 18 28.38 11.77 4.42
CA ASP A 18 27.82 10.45 4.17
C ASP A 18 26.60 10.52 3.23
N LEU A 19 25.67 11.46 3.48
CA LEU A 19 24.49 11.67 2.62
C LEU A 19 24.85 12.05 1.18
N ASP A 20 25.85 12.91 0.97
CA ASP A 20 26.26 13.31 -0.37
C ASP A 20 27.01 12.19 -1.11
N SER A 21 27.80 11.39 -0.38
CA SER A 21 28.41 10.18 -0.94
C SER A 21 27.36 9.14 -1.34
N LEU A 22 26.29 9.01 -0.56
CA LEU A 22 25.17 8.11 -0.81
C LEU A 22 24.34 8.57 -2.01
N LYS A 23 24.06 9.88 -2.12
CA LYS A 23 23.44 10.49 -3.31
C LYS A 23 24.27 10.21 -4.57
N ALA A 24 25.57 10.49 -4.52
CA ALA A 24 26.47 10.25 -5.65
C ALA A 24 26.53 8.75 -6.03
N LEU A 25 26.53 7.85 -5.06
CA LEU A 25 26.49 6.41 -5.30
C LEU A 25 25.17 6.00 -5.96
N THR A 26 24.03 6.52 -5.49
CA THR A 26 22.73 6.23 -6.10
C THR A 26 22.57 6.79 -7.51
N GLU A 27 23.12 7.98 -7.80
CA GLU A 27 23.19 8.55 -9.15
C GLU A 27 24.08 7.70 -10.06
N LYS A 28 25.26 7.29 -9.58
CA LYS A 28 26.18 6.40 -10.30
C LYS A 28 25.53 5.06 -10.65
N LEU A 29 24.69 4.54 -9.76
CA LEU A 29 23.97 3.28 -9.94
C LEU A 29 22.63 3.45 -10.68
N LYS A 30 22.27 4.68 -11.09
CA LYS A 30 21.00 5.03 -11.76
C LYS A 30 19.75 4.52 -11.01
N LEU A 31 19.84 4.46 -9.68
CA LEU A 31 18.74 4.01 -8.86
C LEU A 31 17.70 5.13 -8.78
N GLN A 32 16.47 4.85 -9.20
CA GLN A 32 15.37 5.78 -8.98
C GLN A 32 14.99 5.75 -7.49
N THR A 33 15.66 6.61 -6.71
CA THR A 33 15.42 6.74 -5.26
C THR A 33 14.15 7.55 -4.94
N ARG A 34 13.58 8.21 -5.95
CA ARG A 34 12.38 9.06 -5.82
C ARG A 34 11.25 8.54 -6.69
N ARG A 35 10.04 8.53 -6.14
CA ARG A 35 8.82 8.20 -6.89
C ARG A 35 8.64 9.22 -8.03
N PRO A 36 8.33 8.79 -9.27
CA PRO A 36 8.13 9.70 -10.41
C PRO A 36 7.13 10.83 -10.12
N SER A 37 6.04 10.53 -9.42
CA SER A 37 5.04 11.52 -9.00
C SER A 37 5.59 12.63 -8.10
N TYR A 38 6.60 12.33 -7.27
CA TYR A 38 7.25 13.32 -6.42
C TYR A 38 8.20 14.22 -7.22
N LEU A 39 8.88 13.66 -8.23
CA LEU A 39 9.72 14.45 -9.14
C LEU A 39 8.87 15.40 -9.98
N GLU A 40 7.76 14.93 -10.54
CA GLU A 40 6.80 15.78 -11.28
C GLU A 40 6.24 16.90 -10.39
N TRP A 41 5.87 16.58 -9.14
CA TRP A 41 5.40 17.60 -8.20
C TRP A 41 6.48 18.63 -7.87
N LYS A 42 7.73 18.20 -7.65
CA LYS A 42 8.86 19.09 -7.38
C LYS A 42 9.13 20.00 -8.58
N GLU A 43 9.13 19.46 -9.79
CA GLU A 43 9.29 20.24 -11.02
C GLU A 43 8.17 21.27 -11.18
N ARG A 44 6.91 20.91 -10.91
CA ARG A 44 5.77 21.85 -10.94
C ARG A 44 5.92 23.00 -9.95
N LEU A 45 6.44 22.74 -8.75
CA LEU A 45 6.71 23.78 -7.75
C LEU A 45 7.87 24.70 -8.13
N GLN A 46 8.90 24.16 -8.78
CA GLN A 46 10.06 24.93 -9.21
C GLN A 46 9.80 25.73 -10.49
N ALA A 47 8.90 25.25 -11.36
CA ALA A 47 8.55 25.89 -12.62
C ALA A 47 7.56 27.06 -12.46
N ARG A 48 6.84 27.16 -11.34
CA ARG A 48 5.75 28.13 -11.16
C ARG A 48 6.12 29.20 -10.13
N PRO A 49 6.08 30.50 -10.49
CA PRO A 49 6.07 31.58 -9.50
C PRO A 49 4.86 31.39 -8.57
N TRP A 50 5.04 31.50 -7.25
CA TRP A 50 4.00 31.19 -6.26
C TRP A 50 2.74 32.07 -6.45
N THR A 51 2.88 33.22 -7.10
CA THR A 51 1.83 34.21 -7.39
C THR A 51 0.94 33.89 -8.60
N ASP A 52 1.39 33.08 -9.56
CA ASP A 52 0.61 32.74 -10.78
C ASP A 52 -0.61 31.84 -10.49
N ALA A 53 -0.81 31.43 -9.24
CA ALA A 53 -2.02 30.75 -8.77
C ALA A 53 -3.20 31.69 -8.53
N THR A 54 -2.93 32.97 -8.32
CA THR A 54 -3.91 33.89 -7.75
C THR A 54 -4.68 34.72 -8.79
N HIS A 55 -4.20 34.80 -10.04
CA HIS A 55 -4.86 35.61 -11.09
C HIS A 55 -5.73 34.81 -12.07
N GLY A 56 -5.97 33.52 -11.82
CA GLY A 56 -6.80 32.66 -12.68
C GLY A 56 -8.32 32.79 -12.51
N SER A 57 -8.83 33.88 -11.92
CA SER A 57 -10.27 34.13 -11.77
C SER A 57 -10.61 35.55 -12.21
N ASN A 58 -11.02 35.67 -13.47
CA ASN A 58 -11.96 36.64 -14.04
C ASN A 58 -11.96 38.07 -13.47
N VAL A 59 -11.37 39.04 -14.20
CA VAL A 59 -12.11 40.20 -14.74
C VAL A 59 -11.41 40.66 -16.02
N SER A 60 -12.10 40.51 -17.15
CA SER A 60 -11.82 41.28 -18.36
C SER A 60 -12.25 42.74 -18.11
N SER A 61 -11.32 43.69 -18.19
CA SER A 61 -11.63 45.05 -18.66
C SER A 61 -10.36 45.77 -19.12
N PRO A 62 -10.35 46.32 -20.34
CA PRO A 62 -9.20 47.03 -20.89
C PRO A 62 -9.28 48.52 -20.53
N GLY A 63 -8.13 49.09 -20.17
CA GLY A 63 -7.93 50.53 -20.16
C GLY A 63 -7.42 51.05 -18.82
N SER A 64 -6.16 51.50 -18.80
CA SER A 64 -5.83 52.90 -18.56
C SER A 64 -4.37 53.05 -18.10
N VAL A 65 -3.57 53.54 -19.03
CA VAL A 65 -2.52 54.56 -18.84
C VAL A 65 -1.24 54.14 -18.09
N GLU A 66 -0.24 53.91 -18.94
CA GLU A 66 1.18 54.21 -18.77
C GLU A 66 1.47 55.25 -17.69
N LYS A 67 2.31 54.88 -16.72
CA LYS A 67 3.04 55.87 -15.93
C LYS A 67 4.45 55.39 -15.64
N ASP A 68 5.32 55.82 -16.54
CA ASP A 68 6.72 56.19 -16.37
C ASP A 68 7.50 55.50 -15.25
N THR A 69 8.33 54.58 -15.72
CA THR A 69 9.65 54.25 -15.21
C THR A 69 10.45 55.52 -14.90
N GLN A 70 10.49 55.95 -13.63
CA GLN A 70 11.56 56.83 -13.12
C GLN A 70 12.48 56.04 -12.19
N LEU A 71 13.66 55.78 -12.74
CA LEU A 71 14.88 55.31 -12.09
C LEU A 71 15.44 56.42 -11.17
N SER A 72 14.94 56.52 -9.94
CA SER A 72 15.58 57.23 -8.81
C SER A 72 14.77 56.88 -7.57
N ASP A 73 15.21 56.01 -6.66
CA ASP A 73 16.34 56.30 -5.80
C ASP A 73 17.18 55.04 -5.49
N ILE A 74 18.45 55.17 -5.86
CA ILE A 74 19.52 54.31 -5.42
C ILE A 74 19.85 54.70 -3.96
N TRP A 75 19.24 53.94 -3.04
CA TRP A 75 19.81 53.48 -1.78
C TRP A 75 20.01 54.54 -0.69
N LYS A 76 18.95 54.72 0.13
CA LYS A 76 19.08 55.10 1.54
C LYS A 76 18.48 54.01 2.42
N ASP A 77 19.38 53.34 3.14
CA ASP A 77 19.21 52.56 4.37
C ASP A 77 18.07 51.54 4.50
N GLY A 78 18.46 50.26 4.58
CA GLY A 78 17.68 49.19 5.18
C GLY A 78 17.25 48.09 4.21
N MET A 79 17.96 46.96 4.26
CA MET A 79 17.64 45.62 3.72
C MET A 79 16.48 45.48 2.70
N PRO A 80 16.75 44.98 1.48
CA PRO A 80 15.74 44.83 0.44
C PRO A 80 14.94 43.54 0.63
N TYR A 81 14.05 43.49 1.62
CA TYR A 81 12.96 42.50 1.62
C TYR A 81 11.77 43.05 0.82
N LYS A 82 11.97 43.51 -0.42
CA LYS A 82 10.89 44.19 -1.16
C LYS A 82 9.92 43.23 -1.85
N ASN A 83 10.13 41.92 -1.74
CA ASN A 83 9.20 40.87 -2.15
C ASN A 83 9.76 39.49 -1.79
N ILE A 84 9.17 38.80 -0.82
CA ILE A 84 9.57 37.42 -0.50
C ILE A 84 8.86 36.52 -1.51
N CYS A 85 9.59 35.84 -2.39
CA CYS A 85 9.03 34.84 -3.32
C CYS A 85 7.83 35.34 -4.16
N GLY A 86 7.77 36.65 -4.46
CA GLY A 86 6.67 37.28 -5.21
C GLY A 86 5.54 37.85 -4.35
N PHE A 87 5.57 37.70 -3.03
CA PHE A 87 4.61 38.33 -2.11
C PHE A 87 5.06 39.73 -1.69
N ASP A 88 4.11 40.66 -1.59
CA ASP A 88 4.34 42.05 -1.19
C ASP A 88 4.78 42.18 0.26
N THR A 89 4.26 41.32 1.15
CA THR A 89 4.64 41.26 2.56
C THR A 89 4.89 39.83 3.06
N ILE A 90 5.59 39.70 4.20
CA ILE A 90 5.84 38.41 4.86
C ILE A 90 4.53 37.78 5.33
N ASP A 91 3.61 38.61 5.84
CA ASP A 91 2.32 38.17 6.35
C ASP A 91 1.46 37.56 5.24
N ASP A 92 1.50 38.14 4.02
CA ASP A 92 0.80 37.58 2.85
C ASP A 92 1.34 36.19 2.46
N ALA A 93 2.66 36.03 2.48
CA ALA A 93 3.29 34.74 2.20
C ALA A 93 2.92 33.67 3.25
N LEU A 94 2.88 34.07 4.53
CA LEU A 94 2.50 33.18 5.63
C LEU A 94 1.01 32.81 5.58
N GLU A 95 0.12 33.74 5.26
CA GLU A 95 -1.30 33.44 5.14
C GLU A 95 -1.58 32.54 3.94
N TRP A 96 -0.89 32.77 2.82
CA TRP A 96 -0.94 31.86 1.67
C TRP A 96 -0.51 30.45 2.05
N LEU A 97 0.65 30.31 2.71
CA LEU A 97 1.17 29.00 3.12
C LEU A 97 0.23 28.29 4.11
N ARG A 98 -0.37 29.02 5.04
CA ARG A 98 -1.39 28.46 5.95
C ARG A 98 -2.60 27.95 5.18
N ASN A 99 -3.05 28.69 4.17
CA ASN A 99 -4.22 28.30 3.39
C ASN A 99 -3.92 27.08 2.52
N GLU A 100 -2.75 27.03 1.89
CA GLU A 100 -2.30 25.89 1.10
C GLU A 100 -2.14 24.63 1.97
N LEU A 101 -1.56 24.75 3.17
CA LEU A 101 -1.45 23.64 4.11
C LEU A 101 -2.83 23.13 4.57
N ARG A 102 -3.81 24.02 4.81
CA ARG A 102 -5.18 23.63 5.13
C ARG A 102 -5.83 22.87 3.98
N GLU A 103 -5.62 23.30 2.74
CA GLU A 103 -6.15 22.65 1.55
C GLU A 103 -5.52 21.26 1.36
N MET A 104 -4.19 21.16 1.43
CA MET A 104 -3.48 19.88 1.40
C MET A 104 -3.96 18.94 2.52
N GLN A 105 -4.12 19.45 3.74
CA GLN A 105 -4.65 18.69 4.86
C GLN A 105 -6.09 18.20 4.59
N MET A 106 -6.94 19.00 3.96
CA MET A 106 -8.30 18.61 3.61
C MET A 106 -8.30 17.48 2.57
N GLN A 107 -7.46 17.59 1.54
CA GLN A 107 -7.30 16.58 0.50
C GLN A 107 -6.79 15.25 1.08
N ASP A 108 -5.76 15.30 1.93
CA ASP A 108 -5.24 14.10 2.60
C ASP A 108 -6.28 13.44 3.51
N ASN A 109 -7.05 14.24 4.26
CA ASN A 109 -8.15 13.71 5.08
C ASN A 109 -9.22 13.03 4.22
N ARG A 110 -9.55 13.59 3.05
CA ARG A 110 -10.50 12.99 2.11
C ARG A 110 -9.97 11.67 1.56
N LEU A 111 -8.72 11.64 1.11
CA LEU A 111 -8.07 10.43 0.59
C LEU A 111 -7.98 9.35 1.67
N ALA A 112 -7.57 9.69 2.89
CA ALA A 112 -7.51 8.77 4.01
C ALA A 112 -8.88 8.12 4.29
N ARG A 113 -9.96 8.92 4.30
CA ARG A 113 -11.33 8.40 4.46
C ARG A 113 -11.72 7.45 3.32
N GLN A 114 -11.36 7.76 2.08
CA GLN A 114 -11.61 6.88 0.94
C GLN A 114 -10.84 5.56 1.06
N LEU A 115 -9.56 5.61 1.41
CA LEU A 115 -8.72 4.42 1.60
C LEU A 115 -9.24 3.53 2.75
N ILE A 116 -9.70 4.13 3.85
CA ILE A 116 -10.31 3.37 4.96
C ILE A 116 -11.58 2.65 4.49
N ARG A 117 -12.45 3.32 3.71
CA ARG A 117 -13.66 2.69 3.15
C ARG A 117 -13.32 1.53 2.23
N LEU A 118 -12.41 1.76 1.27
CA LEU A 118 -11.95 0.72 0.34
C LEU A 118 -11.34 -0.47 1.08
N ARG A 119 -10.55 -0.24 2.14
CA ARG A 119 -9.98 -1.31 2.96
C ARG A 119 -11.07 -2.18 3.59
N VAL A 120 -12.14 -1.58 4.11
CA VAL A 120 -13.27 -2.31 4.70
C VAL A 120 -14.02 -3.10 3.63
N GLU A 121 -14.30 -2.50 2.48
CA GLU A 121 -14.97 -3.15 1.36
C GLU A 121 -14.19 -4.36 0.83
N ILE A 122 -12.88 -4.19 0.61
CA ILE A 122 -11.99 -5.28 0.20
C ILE A 122 -11.99 -6.41 1.21
N HIS A 123 -11.96 -6.08 2.51
CA HIS A 123 -12.00 -7.10 3.55
C HIS A 123 -13.33 -7.87 3.54
N ARG A 124 -14.46 -7.16 3.43
CA ARG A 124 -15.78 -7.79 3.31
C ARG A 124 -15.84 -8.75 2.12
N LEU A 125 -15.42 -8.28 0.94
CA LEU A 125 -15.42 -9.09 -0.29
C LEU A 125 -14.52 -10.32 -0.17
N LYS A 126 -13.35 -10.20 0.49
CA LYS A 126 -12.47 -11.35 0.75
C LYS A 126 -13.12 -12.39 1.65
N VAL A 127 -13.83 -11.97 2.70
CA VAL A 127 -14.56 -12.88 3.58
C VAL A 127 -15.69 -13.57 2.81
N GLU A 128 -16.49 -12.81 2.06
CA GLU A 128 -17.56 -13.35 1.21
C GLU A 128 -17.03 -14.37 0.19
N GLN A 129 -15.90 -14.08 -0.46
CA GLN A 129 -15.26 -15.00 -1.41
C GLN A 129 -14.81 -16.31 -0.76
N VAL A 130 -14.19 -16.25 0.42
CA VAL A 130 -13.75 -17.46 1.14
C VAL A 130 -14.96 -18.28 1.59
N CYS A 131 -16.02 -17.63 2.10
CA CYS A 131 -17.25 -18.32 2.46
C CYS A 131 -17.90 -19.02 1.26
N HIS A 132 -17.95 -18.35 0.10
CA HIS A 132 -18.51 -18.93 -1.11
C HIS A 132 -17.72 -20.16 -1.56
N ARG A 133 -16.38 -20.05 -1.63
CA ARG A 133 -15.52 -21.18 -1.98
C ARG A 133 -15.65 -22.36 -1.01
N HIS A 134 -15.80 -22.07 0.29
CA HIS A 134 -16.01 -23.13 1.27
C HIS A 134 -17.37 -23.82 1.07
N LYS A 135 -18.40 -23.06 0.73
CA LYS A 135 -19.71 -23.62 0.39
C LYS A 135 -19.63 -24.52 -0.83
N GLU A 136 -18.99 -24.10 -1.91
CA GLU A 136 -18.80 -24.93 -3.11
C GLU A 136 -18.12 -26.27 -2.76
N MET A 137 -17.06 -26.24 -1.94
CA MET A 137 -16.41 -27.46 -1.48
C MET A 137 -17.32 -28.39 -0.65
N LEU A 138 -18.21 -27.82 0.17
CA LEU A 138 -19.16 -28.61 0.94
C LEU A 138 -20.24 -29.20 0.04
N ASP A 139 -20.72 -28.41 -0.92
CA ASP A 139 -21.70 -28.85 -1.91
C ASP A 139 -21.10 -30.00 -2.75
N ASP A 140 -19.86 -29.88 -3.25
CA ASP A 140 -19.13 -30.95 -3.96
C ASP A 140 -19.04 -32.25 -3.14
N ALA A 141 -18.61 -32.15 -1.87
CA ALA A 141 -18.52 -33.31 -0.98
C ALA A 141 -19.90 -33.92 -0.66
N THR A 142 -20.96 -33.12 -0.68
CA THR A 142 -22.34 -33.59 -0.47
C THR A 142 -22.80 -34.36 -1.69
N TYR A 143 -22.55 -33.85 -2.90
CA TYR A 143 -22.86 -34.56 -4.15
C TYR A 143 -22.10 -35.89 -4.28
N GLU A 144 -20.82 -35.94 -3.93
CA GLU A 144 -20.05 -37.20 -3.93
C GLU A 144 -20.62 -38.24 -2.97
N LEU A 145 -21.18 -37.80 -1.83
CA LEU A 145 -21.83 -38.69 -0.85
C LEU A 145 -23.17 -39.22 -1.37
N GLU A 146 -23.98 -38.35 -1.99
CA GLU A 146 -25.26 -38.71 -2.60
C GLU A 146 -25.07 -39.74 -3.73
N GLU A 147 -24.08 -39.55 -4.61
CA GLU A 147 -23.74 -40.53 -5.65
C GLU A 147 -23.34 -41.89 -5.06
N CYS A 148 -22.55 -41.90 -3.98
CA CYS A 148 -22.20 -43.13 -3.26
C CYS A 148 -23.41 -43.83 -2.63
N GLU A 149 -24.40 -43.07 -2.14
CA GLU A 149 -25.64 -43.61 -1.56
C GLU A 149 -26.53 -44.22 -2.66
N GLU A 150 -26.72 -43.51 -3.78
CA GLU A 150 -27.49 -44.00 -4.94
C GLU A 150 -26.87 -45.27 -5.55
N ASP A 151 -25.55 -45.32 -5.70
CA ASP A 151 -24.83 -46.52 -6.13
C ASP A 151 -25.02 -47.69 -5.16
N SER A 152 -25.09 -47.40 -3.85
CA SER A 152 -25.33 -48.41 -2.83
C SER A 152 -26.77 -48.94 -2.83
N ASP A 153 -27.75 -48.09 -3.15
CA ASP A 153 -29.17 -48.45 -3.31
C ASP A 153 -29.42 -49.29 -4.56
N LEU A 154 -28.70 -49.05 -5.66
CA LEU A 154 -28.68 -49.96 -6.82
C LEU A 154 -27.99 -51.30 -6.50
N LEU A 155 -27.07 -51.30 -5.53
CA LEU A 155 -26.44 -52.50 -4.96
C LEU A 155 -27.26 -53.13 -3.82
N CYS A 156 -28.38 -52.54 -3.36
CA CYS A 156 -29.20 -53.06 -2.26
C CYS A 156 -29.97 -54.34 -2.63
N ASP A 157 -29.96 -54.78 -3.89
CA ASP A 157 -30.37 -56.13 -4.29
C ASP A 157 -29.32 -57.21 -3.92
N ILE A 158 -28.12 -56.80 -3.51
CA ILE A 158 -27.09 -57.69 -2.99
C ILE A 158 -27.23 -57.72 -1.46
N PRO A 159 -27.43 -58.90 -0.85
CA PRO A 159 -27.67 -58.98 0.58
C PRO A 159 -26.56 -58.26 1.35
N MET A 160 -26.91 -57.34 2.27
CA MET A 160 -26.01 -56.49 3.08
C MET A 160 -24.80 -57.22 3.70
N LYS A 161 -24.85 -58.55 3.80
CA LYS A 161 -23.73 -59.40 4.24
C LYS A 161 -22.56 -59.47 3.24
N ALA A 162 -22.74 -59.05 1.99
CA ALA A 162 -21.71 -59.06 0.94
C ALA A 162 -21.05 -57.68 0.69
N ALA A 163 -21.71 -56.57 1.03
CA ALA A 163 -21.13 -55.23 0.87
C ALA A 163 -19.96 -54.97 1.85
N PHE A 164 -20.05 -55.47 3.09
CA PHE A 164 -18.98 -55.35 4.09
C PHE A 164 -17.78 -56.28 3.85
N THR A 165 -17.83 -57.17 2.86
CA THR A 165 -16.68 -58.03 2.52
C THR A 165 -15.83 -57.44 1.40
N LEU A 166 -16.30 -56.41 0.69
CA LEU A 166 -15.55 -55.79 -0.41
C LEU A 166 -14.68 -54.60 0.01
N SER A 167 -15.09 -53.80 1.00
CA SER A 167 -14.47 -52.50 1.32
C SER A 167 -13.66 -52.43 2.63
N THR A 168 -13.25 -53.54 3.27
CA THR A 168 -12.40 -53.41 4.47
C THR A 168 -11.09 -52.70 4.10
N PRO A 169 -10.75 -51.53 4.70
CA PRO A 169 -9.58 -50.71 4.35
C PRO A 169 -8.25 -51.47 4.47
N LEU A 170 -8.27 -52.56 5.24
CA LEU A 170 -7.16 -53.49 5.48
C LEU A 170 -6.78 -54.35 4.25
N LYS A 171 -7.61 -54.43 3.20
CA LYS A 171 -7.31 -55.17 1.97
C LYS A 171 -6.14 -54.58 1.18
N HIS A 172 -6.03 -53.25 1.11
CA HIS A 172 -4.91 -52.56 0.46
C HIS A 172 -3.58 -52.82 1.18
N LEU A 173 -3.62 -53.31 2.43
CA LEU A 173 -2.48 -53.73 3.24
C LEU A 173 -2.27 -55.26 3.22
N GLY A 174 -3.00 -56.01 2.36
CA GLY A 174 -2.91 -57.47 2.27
C GLY A 174 -3.52 -58.24 3.45
N LEU A 175 -4.25 -57.55 4.33
CA LEU A 175 -4.80 -58.16 5.54
C LEU A 175 -6.22 -58.68 5.27
N THR A 176 -6.40 -59.99 5.44
CA THR A 176 -7.69 -60.69 5.33
C THR A 176 -8.15 -61.14 6.71
N ARG A 177 -9.46 -61.46 6.87
CA ARG A 177 -9.98 -62.05 8.12
C ARG A 177 -9.20 -63.29 8.57
N MET A 178 -8.68 -64.07 7.62
CA MET A 178 -7.85 -65.24 7.87
C MET A 178 -6.49 -64.88 8.49
N ASN A 179 -5.87 -63.78 8.05
CA ASN A 179 -4.59 -63.27 8.59
C ASN A 179 -4.76 -62.71 10.01
N LEU A 180 -5.85 -61.98 10.27
CA LEU A 180 -6.14 -61.45 11.61
C LEU A 180 -6.43 -62.55 12.63
N ASN A 181 -7.23 -63.56 12.26
CA ASN A 181 -7.60 -64.64 13.19
C ASN A 181 -6.44 -65.64 13.44
N SER A 182 -5.45 -65.69 12.55
CA SER A 182 -4.30 -66.60 12.69
C SER A 182 -3.03 -65.93 13.24
N ARG A 183 -3.04 -64.60 13.49
CA ARG A 183 -1.88 -63.81 13.96
C ARG A 183 -0.59 -64.09 13.17
N ARG A 184 -0.68 -64.36 11.87
CA ARG A 184 0.46 -64.62 11.01
C ARG A 184 0.48 -63.58 9.91
N PHE A 185 1.34 -62.58 10.08
CA PHE A 185 1.68 -61.66 9.00
C PHE A 185 2.64 -62.40 8.05
N SER A 186 2.28 -62.54 6.78
CA SER A 186 3.29 -62.85 5.75
C SER A 186 3.98 -61.55 5.38
N LEU A 187 5.24 -61.41 5.78
CA LEU A 187 6.10 -60.33 5.30
C LEU A 187 6.67 -60.73 3.93
N CYS A 188 6.59 -59.80 2.97
CA CYS A 188 7.58 -59.67 1.91
C CYS A 188 8.62 -58.66 2.36
#